data_AF-A0A960MGL9-F1
#
_entry.id   AF-A0A960MGL9-F1
#
_cell.length_a   1.000
_cell.length_b   1.000
_cell.length_c   1.000
_cell.angle_alpha   90.00
_cell.angle_beta   90.00
_cell.angle_gamma   90.00
#
_symmetry.space_group_name_H-M   'P 1'
#
loop_
_entity.id
_entity.type
_entity.pdbx_description
1 polymer ?
#
loop_
_entity_poly.entity_id
_entity_poly.type
_entity_poly.pdbx_seq_one_letter_code
_entity_poly.pdbx_strand_id
1 'polypeptide(L)'
;MTPPDNQDSPAQATGGDWPVVLLPDGTRAELRPIGPADKPRVQEAFHRLSHESRYRRFFTPLEVLDGTLLDQLTTADGIDHVVWAALNADDPDDPGLGAASFWRSREDPAEAEFSVTVADEHQGQGVGTLLLATLWWFARR
;
A
#
# COMPACT_ATOMS: atom_id res chain seq x y z
N MET A 1 -13.35 -18.70 -29.40
CA MET A 1 -13.05 -17.30 -29.05
C MET A 1 -12.52 -17.33 -27.63
N THR A 2 -11.21 -17.48 -27.50
CA THR A 2 -10.51 -17.56 -26.20
C THR A 2 -10.43 -16.14 -25.64
N PRO A 3 -10.72 -15.90 -24.36
CA PRO A 3 -10.48 -14.59 -23.77
C PRO A 3 -8.99 -14.26 -23.83
N PRO A 4 -8.62 -12.97 -23.97
CA PRO A 4 -7.22 -12.56 -24.02
C PRO A 4 -6.54 -12.86 -22.68
N ASP A 5 -5.33 -13.38 -22.81
CA ASP A 5 -4.40 -13.73 -21.74
C ASP A 5 -3.92 -12.44 -21.07
N ASN A 6 -4.46 -12.13 -19.88
CA ASN A 6 -4.11 -10.92 -19.13
C ASN A 6 -2.84 -11.17 -18.32
N GLN A 7 -1.69 -11.11 -18.97
CA GLN A 7 -0.37 -11.31 -18.34
C GLN A 7 0.20 -10.03 -17.68
N ASP A 8 -0.56 -8.93 -17.63
CA ASP A 8 -0.14 -7.64 -17.06
C ASP A 8 -0.74 -7.34 -15.67
N SER A 9 -1.15 -8.36 -14.92
CA SER A 9 -1.55 -8.16 -13.51
C SER A 9 -0.30 -7.94 -12.62
N PRO A 10 -0.12 -6.76 -11.99
CA PRO A 10 1.04 -6.48 -11.13
C PRO A 10 1.05 -7.32 -9.84
N ALA A 11 -0.01 -8.09 -9.57
CA ALA A 11 -0.15 -8.97 -8.42
C ALA A 11 0.76 -10.22 -8.42
N GLN A 12 1.47 -10.51 -9.53
CA GLN A 12 2.29 -11.73 -9.66
C GLN A 12 3.82 -11.49 -9.68
N ALA A 13 4.29 -10.25 -9.56
CA ALA A 13 5.73 -9.95 -9.61
C ALA A 13 6.43 -10.11 -8.25
N THR A 14 6.53 -11.34 -7.75
CA THR A 14 7.48 -11.68 -6.68
C THR A 14 8.88 -11.79 -7.28
N GLY A 15 9.55 -10.66 -7.51
CA GLY A 15 10.95 -10.61 -7.96
C GLY A 15 11.34 -9.42 -8.86
N GLY A 16 10.71 -8.24 -8.67
CA GLY A 16 11.05 -7.03 -9.43
C GLY A 16 12.09 -6.16 -8.72
N ASP A 17 12.98 -5.53 -9.50
CA ASP A 17 13.80 -4.40 -9.04
C ASP A 17 12.88 -3.18 -8.89
N TRP A 18 12.32 -3.03 -7.70
CA TRP A 18 11.36 -1.98 -7.40
C TRP A 18 12.06 -0.63 -7.24
N PRO A 19 11.44 0.48 -7.66
CA PRO A 19 12.08 1.78 -7.58
C PRO A 19 12.35 2.15 -6.12
N VAL A 20 13.59 2.57 -5.85
CA VAL A 20 14.02 3.14 -4.58
C VAL A 20 14.10 4.66 -4.70
N VAL A 21 13.41 5.37 -3.81
CA VAL A 21 13.35 6.83 -3.75
C VAL A 21 14.05 7.31 -2.48
N LEU A 22 14.94 8.29 -2.62
CA LEU A 22 15.57 8.94 -1.48
C LEU A 22 14.62 9.99 -0.89
N LEU A 23 14.22 9.81 0.37
CA LEU A 23 13.39 10.76 1.11
C LEU A 23 14.23 11.95 1.61
N PRO A 24 13.60 13.09 1.97
CA PRO A 24 14.30 14.29 2.44
C PRO A 24 15.21 14.08 3.67
N ASP A 25 14.91 13.09 4.51
CA ASP A 25 15.69 12.71 5.69
C ASP A 25 16.87 11.77 5.36
N GLY A 26 17.00 11.34 4.10
CA GLY A 26 18.01 10.40 3.63
C GLY A 26 17.57 8.94 3.63
N THR A 27 16.36 8.62 4.09
CA THR A 27 15.82 7.26 4.07
C THR A 27 15.62 6.77 2.63
N ARG A 28 16.04 5.55 2.32
CA ARG A 28 15.85 4.91 1.01
C ARG A 28 14.55 4.11 1.01
N ALA A 29 13.52 4.64 0.38
CA ALA A 29 12.19 4.04 0.34
C ALA A 29 11.99 3.21 -0.95
N GLU A 30 11.92 1.89 -0.83
CA GLU A 30 11.49 0.99 -1.91
C GLU A 30 9.96 1.05 -2.05
N LEU A 31 9.47 1.32 -3.26
CA LEU A 31 8.04 1.33 -3.57
C LEU A 31 7.62 0.09 -4.34
N ARG A 32 6.69 -0.68 -3.80
CA ARG A 32 6.18 -1.88 -4.47
C ARG A 32 4.72 -2.20 -4.14
N PRO A 33 4.00 -2.95 -5.00
CA PRO A 33 2.67 -3.44 -4.66
C PRO A 33 2.72 -4.41 -3.49
N ILE A 34 1.63 -4.45 -2.72
CA ILE A 34 1.42 -5.44 -1.65
C ILE A 34 0.77 -6.68 -2.25
N GLY A 35 1.32 -7.86 -1.94
CA GLY A 35 0.77 -9.15 -2.37
C GLY A 35 0.41 -10.09 -1.22
N PRO A 36 -0.12 -11.30 -1.52
CA PRO A 36 -0.55 -12.25 -0.50
C PRO A 36 0.58 -12.72 0.44
N ALA A 37 1.82 -12.69 -0.03
CA ALA A 37 3.00 -13.03 0.77
C ALA A 37 3.30 -11.98 1.87
N ASP A 38 2.78 -10.76 1.73
CA ASP A 38 3.01 -9.66 2.66
C ASP A 38 2.07 -9.68 3.87
N LYS A 39 1.12 -10.63 3.95
CA LYS A 39 0.17 -10.71 5.08
C LYS A 39 0.83 -10.59 6.46
N PRO A 40 1.92 -11.33 6.78
CA PRO A 40 2.57 -11.19 8.09
C PRO A 40 3.15 -9.79 8.32
N ARG A 41 3.72 -9.19 7.26
CA ARG A 41 4.31 -7.85 7.30
C ARG A 41 3.24 -6.77 7.50
N VAL A 42 2.10 -6.88 6.81
CA VAL A 42 0.96 -5.96 6.98
C VAL A 42 0.38 -6.04 8.39
N GLN A 43 0.26 -7.24 8.95
CA GLN A 43 -0.19 -7.43 10.34
C GLN A 43 0.77 -6.77 11.33
N GLU A 44 2.08 -6.98 11.18
CA GLU A 44 3.09 -6.36 12.02
C GLU A 44 3.07 -4.83 11.90
N ALA A 45 3.02 -4.29 10.68
CA ALA A 45 2.92 -2.85 10.44
C ALA A 45 1.69 -2.25 11.13
N PHE A 46 0.53 -2.92 11.03
CA PHE A 46 -0.70 -2.49 11.70
C PHE A 46 -0.57 -2.50 13.23
N HIS A 47 0.07 -3.51 13.81
CA HIS A 47 0.28 -3.57 15.27
C HIS A 47 1.16 -2.42 15.77
N ARG A 48 2.10 -1.92 14.96
CA ARG A 48 2.94 -0.77 15.32
C ARG A 48 2.24 0.58 15.22
N LEU A 49 1.13 0.67 14.49
CA LEU A 49 0.38 1.93 14.38
C LEU A 49 -0.22 2.32 15.73
N SER A 50 -0.17 3.62 16.03
CA SER A 50 -0.92 4.20 17.14
C SER A 50 -2.43 4.07 16.93
N HIS A 51 -3.20 4.14 18.02
CA HIS A 51 -4.68 4.09 17.97
C HIS A 51 -5.25 5.18 17.06
N GLU A 52 -4.65 6.37 17.08
CA GLU A 52 -5.04 7.50 16.23
C GLU A 52 -4.77 7.20 14.75
N SER A 53 -3.59 6.67 14.43
CA SER A 53 -3.23 6.29 13.06
C SER A 53 -4.14 5.19 12.51
N ARG A 54 -4.51 4.20 13.34
CA ARG A 54 -5.50 3.16 12.98
C ARG A 54 -6.88 3.76 12.74
N TYR A 55 -7.33 4.63 13.64
CA TYR A 55 -8.64 5.28 13.50
C TYR A 55 -8.72 6.12 12.22
N ARG A 56 -7.70 6.91 11.90
CA ARG A 56 -7.65 7.70 10.66
C ARG A 56 -7.66 6.85 9.41
N ARG A 57 -7.11 5.64 9.46
CA ARG A 57 -7.05 4.73 8.31
C ARG A 57 -8.37 4.02 8.05
N PHE A 58 -9.08 3.60 9.10
CA PHE A 58 -10.25 2.73 8.98
C PHE A 58 -11.57 3.40 9.42
N PHE A 59 -11.50 4.66 9.87
CA PHE A 59 -12.61 5.44 10.44
C PHE A 59 -13.39 4.69 11.55
N THR A 60 -12.74 3.73 12.17
CA THR A 60 -13.26 2.82 13.20
C THR A 60 -12.11 2.51 14.16
N PRO A 61 -12.35 2.40 15.48
CA PRO A 61 -11.33 2.02 16.46
C PRO A 61 -10.97 0.53 16.31
N LEU A 62 -10.23 0.20 15.26
CA LEU A 62 -9.86 -1.16 14.92
C LEU A 62 -8.64 -1.59 15.77
N GLU A 63 -8.85 -2.62 16.58
CA GLU A 63 -7.81 -3.23 17.45
C GLU A 63 -6.98 -4.28 16.71
N VAL A 64 -7.61 -5.01 15.78
CA VAL A 64 -7.02 -6.16 15.06
C VAL A 64 -7.44 -6.12 13.59
N LEU A 65 -6.52 -6.42 12.67
CA LEU A 65 -6.86 -6.76 11.28
C LEU A 65 -7.40 -8.18 11.22
N ASP A 66 -8.71 -8.31 11.00
CA ASP A 66 -9.29 -9.62 10.74
C ASP A 66 -8.83 -10.19 9.37
N GLY A 67 -9.09 -11.47 9.15
CA GLY A 67 -8.68 -12.14 7.92
C GLY A 67 -9.28 -11.52 6.65
N THR A 68 -10.50 -10.99 6.73
CA THR A 68 -11.20 -10.40 5.57
C THR A 68 -10.53 -9.11 5.15
N LEU A 69 -10.25 -8.21 6.08
CA LEU A 69 -9.60 -6.94 5.81
C LEU A 69 -8.14 -7.14 5.40
N LEU A 70 -7.44 -8.10 6.02
CA LEU A 70 -6.09 -8.47 5.62
C LEU A 70 -6.06 -9.02 4.18
N ASP A 71 -7.04 -9.85 3.80
CA ASP A 71 -7.18 -10.35 2.44
C ASP A 71 -7.45 -9.21 1.46
N GLN A 72 -8.33 -8.27 1.80
CA GLN A 72 -8.56 -7.09 0.98
C GLN A 72 -7.25 -6.34 0.72
N LEU A 73 -6.48 -6.03 1.77
CA LEU A 73 -5.23 -5.27 1.64
C LEU A 73 -4.11 -6.01 0.87
N THR A 74 -4.20 -7.33 0.70
CA THR A 74 -3.12 -8.15 0.12
C THR A 74 -3.48 -8.87 -1.17
N THR A 75 -4.73 -8.77 -1.63
CA THR A 75 -5.23 -9.42 -2.85
C THR A 75 -5.79 -8.41 -3.87
N ALA A 76 -5.25 -7.19 -3.86
CA ALA A 76 -5.59 -6.12 -4.79
C ALA A 76 -5.32 -6.52 -6.26
N ASP A 77 -6.24 -6.17 -7.17
CA ASP A 77 -6.16 -6.54 -8.59
C ASP A 77 -5.21 -5.66 -9.42
N GLY A 78 -4.81 -4.51 -8.88
CA GLY A 78 -3.91 -3.56 -9.52
C GLY A 78 -4.58 -2.59 -10.50
N ILE A 79 -5.91 -2.62 -10.63
CA ILE A 79 -6.69 -1.82 -11.59
C ILE A 79 -7.77 -1.02 -10.85
N ASP A 80 -8.73 -1.72 -10.25
CA ASP A 80 -9.86 -1.13 -9.52
C ASP A 80 -9.57 -1.08 -8.02
N HIS A 81 -8.77 -2.02 -7.53
CA HIS A 81 -8.18 -1.98 -6.21
C HIS A 81 -6.65 -1.99 -6.32
N VAL A 82 -6.01 -0.94 -5.86
CA VAL A 82 -4.54 -0.80 -5.87
C VAL A 82 -4.06 -0.63 -4.44
N VAL A 83 -3.02 -1.38 -4.05
CA VAL A 83 -2.37 -1.26 -2.75
C VAL A 83 -0.86 -1.28 -2.91
N TRP A 84 -0.19 -0.28 -2.37
CA TRP A 84 1.27 -0.09 -2.45
C TRP A 84 1.86 0.17 -1.07
N ALA A 85 3.08 -0.30 -0.85
CA ALA A 85 3.88 -0.04 0.34
C ALA A 85 5.13 0.76 0.00
N ALA A 86 5.56 1.59 0.94
CA ALA A 86 6.90 2.14 1.02
C ALA A 86 7.66 1.38 2.11
N LEU A 87 8.75 0.72 1.75
CA LEU A 87 9.59 -0.08 2.65
C LEU A 87 10.97 0.56 2.79
N ASN A 88 11.60 0.37 3.94
CA ASN A 88 12.99 0.77 4.12
C ASN A 88 13.90 -0.19 3.35
N ALA A 89 14.58 0.29 2.31
CA ALA A 89 15.45 -0.53 1.48
C ALA A 89 16.72 -0.97 2.23
N ASP A 90 17.09 -0.27 3.30
CA ASP A 90 18.29 -0.56 4.09
C ASP A 90 17.98 -1.31 5.39
N ASP A 91 16.70 -1.45 5.76
CA ASP A 91 16.23 -2.18 6.94
C ASP A 91 15.10 -3.17 6.57
N PRO A 92 15.43 -4.45 6.31
CA PRO A 92 14.43 -5.45 5.94
C PRO A 92 13.52 -5.86 7.10
N ASP A 93 13.91 -5.60 8.36
CA ASP A 93 13.15 -5.95 9.56
C ASP A 93 12.11 -4.87 9.91
N ASP A 94 12.24 -3.67 9.34
CA ASP A 94 11.18 -2.66 9.34
C ASP A 94 9.97 -3.20 8.56
N PRO A 95 8.78 -3.32 9.19
CA PRO A 95 7.59 -3.84 8.52
C PRO A 95 7.04 -2.89 7.45
N GLY A 96 7.38 -1.59 7.50
CA GLY A 96 7.09 -0.63 6.45
C GLY A 96 6.96 0.81 6.93
N LEU A 97 7.48 1.74 6.12
CA LEU A 97 7.39 3.19 6.33
C LEU A 97 5.95 3.69 6.21
N GLY A 98 5.16 3.05 5.35
CA GLY A 98 3.76 3.36 5.12
C GLY A 98 3.14 2.55 3.99
N ALA A 99 1.83 2.66 3.84
CA ALA A 99 1.07 2.02 2.77
C ALA A 99 -0.06 2.93 2.29
N ALA A 100 -0.45 2.77 1.04
CA ALA A 100 -1.55 3.51 0.46
C ALA A 100 -2.37 2.63 -0.47
N SER A 101 -3.66 2.89 -0.55
CA SER A 101 -4.57 2.17 -1.43
C SER A 101 -5.62 3.09 -2.03
N PHE A 102 -6.19 2.68 -3.16
CA PHE A 102 -7.47 3.23 -3.63
C PHE A 102 -8.43 2.14 -4.10
N TRP A 103 -9.72 2.44 -4.01
CA TRP A 103 -10.81 1.71 -4.65
C TRP A 103 -11.48 2.62 -5.67
N ARG A 104 -11.53 2.18 -6.94
CA ARG A 104 -12.27 2.88 -7.99
C ARG A 104 -13.77 2.71 -7.77
N SER A 105 -14.54 3.78 -7.99
CA SER A 105 -15.99 3.72 -7.86
C SER A 105 -16.59 2.83 -8.94
N ARG A 106 -17.56 2.00 -8.53
CA ARG A 106 -18.34 1.17 -9.45
C ARG A 106 -19.41 1.96 -10.20
N GLU A 107 -19.76 3.14 -9.69
CA GLU A 107 -20.79 4.02 -10.27
C GLU A 107 -20.17 5.02 -11.26
N ASP A 108 -18.98 5.55 -10.94
CA ASP A 108 -18.22 6.44 -11.82
C ASP A 108 -16.73 6.03 -11.85
N PRO A 109 -16.24 5.43 -12.96
CA PRO A 109 -14.84 5.04 -13.09
C PRO A 109 -13.82 6.20 -13.03
N ALA A 110 -14.28 7.46 -13.12
CA ALA A 110 -13.45 8.64 -12.95
C ALA A 110 -13.19 9.00 -11.47
N GLU A 111 -13.93 8.39 -10.55
CA GLU A 111 -13.80 8.62 -9.11
C GLU A 111 -13.13 7.42 -8.40
N ALA A 112 -12.39 7.72 -7.33
CA ALA A 112 -11.81 6.70 -6.47
C ALA A 112 -11.72 7.20 -5.03
N GLU A 113 -11.97 6.31 -4.08
CA GLU A 113 -11.68 6.53 -2.67
C GLU A 113 -10.27 6.06 -2.37
N PHE A 114 -9.46 6.90 -1.72
CA PHE A 114 -8.08 6.55 -1.39
C PHE A 114 -7.82 6.62 0.11
N SER A 115 -6.74 6.00 0.53
CA SER A 115 -6.25 6.06 1.90
C SER A 115 -4.73 5.98 1.90
N VAL A 116 -4.12 6.71 2.84
CA VAL A 116 -2.68 6.69 3.07
C VAL A 116 -2.44 6.51 4.57
N THR A 117 -1.59 5.57 4.92
CA THR A 117 -1.09 5.36 6.28
C THR A 117 0.42 5.52 6.26
N VAL A 118 0.95 6.28 7.21
CA VAL A 118 2.38 6.39 7.47
C VAL A 118 2.63 5.88 8.88
N ALA A 119 3.62 5.00 9.04
CA ALA A 119 4.03 4.53 10.36
C ALA A 119 4.41 5.74 11.23
N ASP A 120 4.00 5.73 12.50
CA ASP A 120 4.07 6.90 13.37
C ASP A 120 5.49 7.50 13.47
N GLU A 121 6.52 6.64 13.47
CA GLU A 121 7.95 7.03 13.52
C GLU A 121 8.47 7.68 12.23
N HIS A 122 7.75 7.51 11.12
CA HIS A 122 8.11 8.00 9.78
C HIS A 122 7.26 9.18 9.31
N GLN A 123 6.41 9.72 10.17
CA GLN A 123 5.61 10.91 9.86
C GLN A 123 6.50 12.15 9.70
N GLY A 124 6.11 13.06 8.81
CA GLY A 124 6.88 14.29 8.52
C GLY A 124 8.13 14.09 7.65
N GLN A 125 8.44 12.85 7.24
CA GLN A 125 9.62 12.51 6.42
C GLN A 125 9.31 12.41 4.90
N GLY A 126 8.11 12.81 4.46
CA GLY A 126 7.73 12.79 3.05
C GLY A 126 7.14 11.47 2.53
N VAL A 127 7.07 10.41 3.36
CA VAL A 127 6.48 9.10 3.00
C VAL A 127 5.05 9.23 2.47
N GLY A 128 4.20 9.99 3.16
CA GLY A 128 2.80 10.18 2.74
C GLY A 128 2.67 10.86 1.36
N THR A 129 3.55 11.82 1.06
CA THR A 129 3.59 12.49 -0.24
C THR A 129 4.03 11.52 -1.35
N LEU A 130 5.06 10.71 -1.08
CA LEU A 130 5.54 9.68 -2.00
C LEU A 130 4.43 8.67 -2.34
N LEU A 131 3.74 8.17 -1.32
CA LEU A 131 2.64 7.22 -1.47
C LEU A 131 1.45 7.83 -2.22
N LEU A 132 1.08 9.07 -1.92
CA LEU A 132 0.00 9.76 -2.63
C LEU A 132 0.32 9.97 -4.11
N ALA A 133 1.56 10.38 -4.43
CA ALA A 133 2.02 10.51 -5.80
C ALA A 133 1.99 9.17 -6.55
N THR A 134 2.34 8.08 -5.84
CA THR A 134 2.26 6.71 -6.37
C THR A 134 0.82 6.37 -6.74
N LEU A 135 -0.13 6.53 -5.83
CA LEU A 135 -1.54 6.27 -6.12
C LEU A 135 -2.07 7.11 -7.28
N TRP A 136 -1.73 8.40 -7.32
CA TRP A 136 -2.17 9.30 -8.39
C TRP A 136 -1.68 8.83 -9.77
N TRP A 137 -0.46 8.30 -9.85
CA TRP A 137 0.06 7.74 -11.10
C TRP A 137 -0.74 6.53 -11.57
N PHE A 138 -1.11 5.63 -10.64
CA PHE A 138 -1.91 4.45 -10.95
C PHE A 138 -3.37 4.78 -11.26
N ALA A 139 -3.96 5.76 -10.58
CA ALA A 139 -5.35 6.16 -10.80
C ALA A 139 -5.59 6.79 -12.19
N ARG A 140 -4.53 7.29 -12.84
CA ARG A 140 -4.59 7.85 -14.20
C ARG A 140 -4.56 6.80 -15.32
N ARG A 141 -4.34 5.53 -14.98
CA ARG A 141 -4.35 4.41 -15.91
C ARG A 141 -5.74 3.79 -15.95
#